data_AF-A0A1Y6CYX2-F1
#
_entry.id   AF-A0A1Y6CYX2-F1
#
_cell.length_a   1.000
_cell.length_b   1.000
_cell.length_c   1.000
_cell.angle_alpha   90.00
_cell.angle_beta   90.00
_cell.angle_gamma   90.00
#
_symmetry.space_group_name_H-M   'P 1'
#
loop_
_entity.id
_entity.type
_entity.pdbx_description
1 polymer ?
#
loop_
_entity_poly.entity_id
_entity_poly.type
_entity_poly.pdbx_seq_one_letter_code
_entity_poly.pdbx_strand_id
1 'polypeptide(L)'
;MNRQHITGLELITEDQQVEAMAKRAGCWAPLRQAQRDGRSVAVLDGLTLYGAFHDGLIAVACSTPTQVVDVLAKLQPAMGFQFVGVHPSGEIH
;
A
#
# COMPACT_ATOMS: atom_id res chain seq x y z
N MET A 1 8.10 -0.06 18.59
CA MET A 1 7.22 0.85 17.82
C MET A 1 8.09 1.58 16.80
N ASN A 2 8.29 1.00 15.61
CA ASN A 2 9.17 1.57 14.57
C ASN A 2 8.32 2.34 13.55
N ARG A 3 8.03 3.61 13.85
CA ARG A 3 7.48 4.57 12.88
C ARG A 3 8.66 5.33 12.28
N GLN A 4 8.97 5.10 11.00
CA GLN A 4 9.95 5.91 10.29
C GLN A 4 9.22 6.98 9.48
N HIS A 5 9.40 8.24 9.86
CA HIS A 5 8.93 9.39 9.08
C HIS A 5 9.95 9.68 7.99
N ILE A 6 9.59 9.40 6.73
CA ILE A 6 10.38 9.84 5.57
C ILE A 6 9.59 10.97 4.93
N THR A 7 10.08 12.22 5.04
CA THR A 7 9.54 13.38 4.29
C THR A 7 8.02 13.58 4.42
N GLY A 8 7.47 13.60 5.64
CA GLY A 8 6.05 13.87 5.86
C GLY A 8 5.09 12.76 5.38
N LEU A 9 5.62 11.58 5.06
CA LEU A 9 4.86 10.37 4.77
C LEU A 9 4.88 9.47 6.01
N GLU A 10 3.72 8.92 6.35
CA GLU A 10 3.62 7.88 7.38
C GLU A 10 3.75 6.50 6.73
N LEU A 11 4.90 5.86 6.94
CA LEU A 11 5.16 4.48 6.52
C LEU A 11 4.78 3.52 7.66
N ILE A 12 3.90 2.58 7.34
CA ILE A 12 3.38 1.58 8.26
C ILE A 12 3.77 0.21 7.71
N THR A 13 4.57 -0.53 8.46
CA THR A 13 5.06 -1.88 8.10
C THR A 13 4.65 -2.93 9.12
N GLU A 14 3.86 -2.56 10.13
CA GLU A 14 3.37 -3.51 11.11
C GLU A 14 2.17 -4.26 10.52
N ASP A 15 2.36 -5.55 10.22
CA ASP A 15 1.37 -6.39 9.52
C ASP A 15 -0.05 -6.27 10.09
N GLN A 16 -0.21 -6.23 11.41
CA GLN A 16 -1.55 -6.08 12.04
C GLN A 16 -2.21 -4.73 11.72
N GLN A 17 -1.42 -3.65 11.69
CA GLN A 17 -1.94 -2.33 11.35
C GLN A 17 -2.26 -2.23 9.86
N VAL A 18 -1.37 -2.73 9.00
CA VAL A 18 -1.58 -2.78 7.55
C VAL A 18 -2.81 -3.65 7.23
N GLU A 19 -2.99 -4.77 7.91
CA GLU A 19 -4.18 -5.63 7.79
C GLU A 19 -5.46 -4.88 8.14
N ALA A 20 -5.50 -4.21 9.30
CA ALA A 20 -6.67 -3.46 9.73
C ALA A 20 -7.05 -2.35 8.73
N MET A 21 -6.06 -1.62 8.22
CA MET A 21 -6.28 -0.56 7.23
C MET A 21 -6.72 -1.13 5.87
N ALA A 22 -6.03 -2.15 5.36
CA ALA A 22 -6.35 -2.78 4.08
C ALA A 22 -7.73 -3.47 4.10
N LYS A 23 -8.16 -4.02 5.25
CA LYS A 23 -9.52 -4.55 5.42
C LYS A 23 -10.57 -3.46 5.31
N ARG A 24 -10.34 -2.29 5.93
CA ARG A 24 -11.23 -1.13 5.83
C ARG A 24 -11.31 -0.59 4.39
N ALA A 25 -10.18 -0.60 3.68
CA ALA A 25 -10.11 -0.22 2.27
C ALA A 25 -10.61 -1.31 1.29
N GLY A 26 -11.05 -2.47 1.78
CA GLY A 26 -11.53 -3.57 0.94
C GLY A 26 -10.46 -4.29 0.11
N CYS A 27 -9.17 -3.98 0.32
CA CYS A 27 -8.05 -4.48 -0.50
C CYS A 27 -7.20 -5.56 0.19
N TRP A 28 -7.56 -6.01 1.40
CA TRP A 28 -6.79 -7.02 2.13
C TRP A 28 -6.62 -8.35 1.39
N ALA A 29 -7.72 -8.90 0.88
CA ALA A 29 -7.71 -10.20 0.20
C ALA A 29 -6.76 -10.24 -1.01
N PRO A 30 -6.80 -9.28 -1.96
CA PRO A 30 -5.87 -9.27 -3.08
C PRO A 30 -4.41 -9.04 -2.65
N LEU A 31 -4.14 -8.20 -1.65
CA LEU A 31 -2.79 -7.98 -1.12
C LEU A 31 -2.21 -9.26 -0.51
N ARG A 32 -2.99 -9.97 0.32
CA ARG A 32 -2.53 -11.21 0.96
C ARG A 32 -2.31 -12.33 -0.05
N GLN A 33 -3.14 -12.40 -1.09
CA GLN A 33 -2.94 -13.37 -2.17
C GLN A 33 -1.65 -13.05 -2.95
N ALA A 34 -1.42 -11.79 -3.32
CA ALA A 34 -0.21 -11.37 -4.01
C ALA A 34 1.06 -11.73 -3.22
N GLN A 35 1.08 -11.43 -1.91
CA GLN A 35 2.19 -11.80 -1.03
C GLN A 35 2.44 -13.31 -1.02
N ARG A 36 1.40 -14.14 -0.88
CA ARG A 36 1.53 -15.61 -0.89
C ARG A 36 2.05 -16.15 -2.22
N ASP A 37 1.66 -15.51 -3.33
CA ASP A 37 2.13 -15.87 -4.66
C ASP A 37 3.55 -15.35 -4.95
N GLY A 38 4.17 -14.63 -4.01
CA GLY A 38 5.47 -13.98 -4.21
C GLY A 38 5.42 -12.84 -5.23
N ARG A 39 4.25 -12.24 -5.45
CA ARG A 39 4.03 -11.13 -6.38
C ARG A 39 4.03 -9.78 -5.67
N SER A 40 4.65 -8.79 -6.29
CA SER A 40 4.60 -7.40 -5.84
C SER A 40 3.38 -6.68 -6.42
N VAL A 41 2.48 -6.22 -5.56
CA VAL A 41 1.26 -5.50 -5.95
C VAL A 41 1.11 -4.25 -5.10
N ALA A 42 0.70 -3.13 -5.70
CA ALA A 42 0.18 -2.00 -4.94
C ALA A 42 -1.27 -1.67 -5.30
N VAL A 43 -1.99 -1.28 -4.27
CA VAL A 43 -3.36 -0.78 -4.32
C VAL A 43 -3.37 0.64 -3.80
N LEU A 44 -3.91 1.57 -4.57
CA LEU A 44 -4.19 2.93 -4.12
C LEU A 44 -5.66 3.04 -3.72
N ASP A 45 -5.93 3.48 -2.50
CA ASP A 45 -7.26 3.87 -2.00
C ASP A 45 -7.18 5.26 -1.37
N GLY A 46 -7.88 6.22 -1.99
CA GLY A 46 -7.75 7.65 -1.68
C GLY A 46 -6.30 8.12 -1.82
N LEU A 47 -5.71 8.58 -0.71
CA LEU A 47 -4.30 9.01 -0.62
C LEU A 47 -3.41 7.97 0.08
N THR A 48 -3.92 6.77 0.34
CA THR A 48 -3.15 5.71 0.99
C THR A 48 -2.78 4.63 -0.01
N LEU A 49 -1.50 4.33 -0.10
CA LEU A 49 -0.97 3.27 -0.93
C LEU A 49 -0.67 2.04 -0.08
N TYR A 50 -1.25 0.92 -0.45
CA TYR A 50 -1.02 -0.38 0.18
C TYR A 50 -0.15 -1.21 -0.74
N GLY A 51 0.95 -1.75 -0.25
CA GLY A 51 1.87 -2.59 -1.02
C GLY A 51 1.98 -3.99 -0.41
N ALA A 52 1.90 -5.01 -1.24
CA ALA A 52 2.27 -6.38 -0.91
C ALA A 52 3.59 -6.71 -1.59
N PHE A 53 4.52 -7.27 -0.82
CA PHE A 53 5.87 -7.65 -1.23
C PHE A 53 6.13 -9.09 -0.81
N HIS A 54 7.19 -9.69 -1.36
CA HIS A 54 7.65 -11.01 -0.92
C HIS A 54 7.91 -11.05 0.59
N ASP A 55 8.52 -9.99 1.13
CA ASP A 55 9.00 -9.96 2.51
C ASP A 55 8.01 -9.33 3.51
N GLY A 56 6.86 -8.84 3.06
CA GLY A 56 5.93 -8.15 3.97
C GLY A 56 4.86 -7.31 3.29
N LEU A 57 4.09 -6.61 4.12
CA LEU A 57 3.07 -5.66 3.70
C LEU A 57 3.44 -4.26 4.18
N ILE A 58 3.11 -3.25 3.37
CA ILE A 58 3.25 -1.85 3.76
C ILE A 58 1.97 -1.09 3.48
N ALA A 59 1.75 -0.03 4.26
CA ALA A 59 0.85 1.05 3.92
C ALA A 59 1.60 2.39 4.01
N VAL A 60 1.36 3.27 3.04
CA VAL A 60 1.93 4.62 3.00
C VAL A 60 0.78 5.61 2.90
N ALA A 61 0.52 6.32 3.98
CA ALA A 61 -0.47 7.40 3.99
C ALA A 61 0.17 8.68 3.45
N CYS A 62 -0.37 9.18 2.33
CA CYS A 62 0.04 10.44 1.73
C CYS A 62 -0.95 11.56 2.11
N SER A 63 -0.45 12.80 2.13
CA SER A 63 -1.26 13.99 2.37
C SER A 63 -1.69 14.69 1.08
N THR A 64 -1.03 14.42 -0.05
CA THR A 64 -1.35 15.03 -1.34
C THR A 64 -1.27 14.03 -2.50
N PRO A 65 -1.98 14.26 -3.63
CA PRO A 65 -1.84 13.43 -4.82
C PRO A 65 -0.41 13.39 -5.38
N THR A 66 0.32 14.50 -5.33
CA THR A 66 1.72 14.55 -5.78
C THR A 66 2.60 13.61 -4.97
N GLN A 67 2.37 13.52 -3.65
CA GLN A 67 3.09 12.59 -2.80
C GLN A 67 2.80 11.13 -3.16
N VAL A 68 1.56 10.79 -3.55
CA VAL A 68 1.22 9.45 -4.03
C VAL A 68 2.05 9.10 -5.27
N VAL A 69 2.15 10.04 -6.22
CA VAL A 69 2.96 9.85 -7.44
C VAL A 69 4.44 9.67 -7.08
N ASP A 70 4.98 10.48 -6.17
CA ASP A 70 6.37 10.36 -5.71
C ASP A 70 6.64 9.01 -5.02
N VAL A 71 5.69 8.52 -4.21
CA VAL A 71 5.79 7.22 -3.54
C VAL A 71 5.75 6.10 -4.57
N LEU A 72 4.80 6.12 -5.52
CA LEU A 72 4.75 5.14 -6.62
C LEU A 72 6.05 5.13 -7.43
N ALA A 73 6.58 6.30 -7.78
CA ALA A 73 7.80 6.45 -8.56
C ALA A 73 9.04 5.95 -7.81
N LYS A 74 9.10 6.13 -6.48
CA LYS A 74 10.20 5.61 -5.63
C LYS A 74 10.10 4.11 -5.41
N LEU A 75 8.89 3.59 -5.29
CA LEU A 75 8.68 2.18 -5.02
C LEU A 75 8.82 1.36 -6.33
N GLN A 76 8.37 1.85 -7.49
CA GLN A 76 8.41 1.12 -8.77
C GLN A 76 9.79 0.46 -9.08
N PRO A 77 10.94 1.14 -8.93
CA PRO A 77 12.26 0.53 -9.14
C PRO A 77 12.60 -0.56 -8.13
N ALA A 78 12.12 -0.42 -6.88
CA ALA A 78 12.38 -1.36 -5.80
C ALA A 78 11.49 -2.61 -5.85
N MET A 79 10.29 -2.51 -6.45
CA MET A 79 9.31 -3.59 -6.47
C MET A 79 9.25 -4.40 -7.76
N GLY A 80 9.67 -3.82 -8.89
CA GLY A 80 9.40 -4.41 -10.19
C GLY A 80 7.90 -4.70 -10.36
N PHE A 81 7.04 -3.75 -10.01
CA PHE A 81 5.59 -3.93 -10.02
C PHE A 81 5.13 -4.62 -11.30
N GLN A 82 4.52 -5.79 -11.14
CA GLN A 82 3.84 -6.46 -12.23
C GLN A 82 2.44 -5.85 -12.48
N PHE A 83 1.88 -5.18 -11.46
CA PHE A 83 0.53 -4.61 -11.52
C PHE A 83 0.34 -3.46 -10.50
N VAL A 84 -0.31 -2.37 -10.93
CA VAL A 84 -0.79 -1.27 -10.08
C VAL A 84 -2.30 -1.19 -10.23
N GLY A 85 -3.04 -1.40 -9.13
CA GLY A 85 -4.50 -1.28 -9.08
C GLY A 85 -4.93 0.00 -8.38
N VAL A 86 -5.88 0.74 -8.97
CA VAL A 86 -6.55 1.85 -8.30
C VAL A 86 -7.91 1.34 -7.83
N HIS A 87 -8.15 1.36 -6.52
CA HIS A 87 -9.45 1.05 -5.97
C HIS A 87 -10.17 2.39 -5.76
N PRO A 88 -11.21 2.72 -6.56
CA PRO A 88 -12.06 3.85 -6.20
C PRO A 88 -12.69 3.52 -4.85
N SER A 89 -12.62 4.45 -3.90
CA SER A 89 -13.25 4.31 -2.59
C SER A 89 -14.72 3.95 -2.79
N GLY A 90 -15.07 2.69 -2.60
CA GLY A 90 -16.40 2.16 -2.85
C GLY A 90 -17.28 2.42 -1.64
N GLU A 91 -18.24 3.33 -1.79
CA GLU A 91 -19.45 3.35 -0.96
C GLU A 91 -20.02 1.93 -0.87
N ILE A 92 -20.23 1.46 0.36
CA ILE A 92 -21.01 0.24 0.60
C ILE A 92 -22.47 0.69 0.72
N HIS A 93 -23.26 0.43 -0.33
CA HIS A 93 -24.73 0.41 -0.24
C HIS A 93 -25.21 -0.76 0.60
#